data_AF-A0A4Y8LTC3-F1
#
_entry.id   AF-A0A4Y8LTC3-F1
#
_cell.length_a   1.000
_cell.length_b   1.000
_cell.length_c   1.000
_cell.angle_alpha   90.00
_cell.angle_beta   90.00
_cell.angle_gamma   90.00
#
_symmetry.space_group_name_H-M   'P 1'
#
loop_
_entity.id
_entity.type
_entity.pdbx_description
1 polymer ?
#
loop_
_entity_poly.entity_id
_entity_poly.type
_entity_poly.pdbx_seq_one_letter_code
_entity_poly.pdbx_strand_id
1 'polypeptide(L)' 'MLPLLTDDLLLDAYRSALRLQLEREFVRMLRSEIKRRKLSVPEERMF' A
#
# COMPACT_ATOMS: atom_id res chain seq x y z
N MET A 1 5.53 -0.52 12.23
CA MET A 1 6.24 -0.75 10.95
C MET A 1 5.98 -2.17 10.51
N LEU A 2 5.82 -2.44 9.21
CA LEU A 2 5.63 -3.79 8.65
C LEU A 2 6.97 -4.28 8.04
N PRO A 3 7.99 -4.62 8.83
CA PRO A 3 9.32 -4.94 8.31
C PRO A 3 9.37 -6.29 7.57
N LEU A 4 8.33 -7.11 7.68
CA LEU A 4 8.31 -8.48 7.14
C LEU A 4 7.85 -8.58 5.68
N LEU A 5 7.20 -7.55 5.15
CA LEU A 5 6.75 -7.58 3.75
C LEU A 5 7.89 -7.20 2.83
N THR A 6 8.12 -8.03 1.80
CA THR A 6 8.87 -7.60 0.61
C THR A 6 8.11 -6.47 -0.08
N ASP A 7 8.80 -5.72 -0.94
CA ASP A 7 8.18 -4.58 -1.64
C ASP A 7 7.01 -5.03 -2.53
N ASP A 8 7.13 -6.16 -3.22
CA ASP A 8 6.06 -6.73 -4.04
C ASP A 8 4.83 -7.09 -3.19
N LEU A 9 5.04 -7.78 -2.06
CA LEU A 9 3.95 -8.19 -1.17
C LEU A 9 3.26 -6.99 -0.51
N LEU A 10 4.01 -5.93 -0.20
CA LEU A 10 3.46 -4.68 0.32
C LEU A 10 2.56 -3.99 -0.73
N LEU A 11 2.99 -3.94 -1.99
CA LEU A 11 2.22 -3.36 -3.09
C LEU A 11 0.96 -4.17 -3.38
N ASP A 12 1.05 -5.50 -3.39
CA ASP A 12 -0.09 -6.39 -3.59
C ASP A 12 -1.09 -6.33 -2.44
N ALA A 13 -0.61 -6.25 -1.20
CA ALA A 13 -1.45 -6.04 -0.03
C ALA A 13 -2.20 -4.70 -0.11
N TYR A 14 -1.52 -3.63 -0.55
CA TYR A 14 -2.15 -2.31 -0.74
C TYR A 14 -3.26 -2.34 -1.79
N ARG A 15 -2.98 -2.90 -2.98
CA ARG A 15 -3.98 -3.05 -4.06
C ARG A 15 -5.17 -3.90 -3.61
N SER A 16 -4.90 -4.99 -2.90
CA SER A 16 -5.94 -5.87 -2.37
C SER A 16 -6.79 -5.17 -1.30
N ALA A 17 -6.17 -4.39 -0.42
CA ALA A 17 -6.87 -3.63 0.61
C ALA A 17 -7.82 -2.58 0.01
N LEU A 18 -7.41 -1.92 -1.07
CA LEU A 18 -8.28 -1.00 -1.82
C LEU A 18 -9.44 -1.74 -2.49
N ARG A 19 -9.17 -2.83 -3.21
CA ARG A 19 -10.18 -3.63 -3.90
C ARG A 19 -11.24 -4.21 -2.96
N LEU A 20 -10.82 -4.64 -1.77
CA LEU A 20 -11.69 -5.21 -0.74
C LEU A 20 -12.34 -4.16 0.17
N GLN A 21 -12.07 -2.86 -0.07
CA GLN A 21 -12.58 -1.75 0.74
C GLN A 21 -12.30 -1.94 2.24
N LEU A 22 -11.08 -2.38 2.57
CA LEU A 22 -10.68 -2.55 3.96
C LEU A 22 -10.63 -1.21 4.69
N GLU A 23 -10.52 -1.29 6.01
CA GLU A 23 -10.52 -0.12 6.88
C GLU A 23 -9.48 0.93 6.45
N ARG A 24 -9.93 2.19 6.44
CA ARG A 24 -9.12 3.33 5.99
C ARG A 24 -7.80 3.45 6.74
N GLU A 25 -7.77 3.09 8.02
CA GLU A 25 -6.56 3.13 8.83
C GLU A 25 -5.54 2.08 8.39
N PHE A 26 -5.99 0.88 8.02
CA PHE A 26 -5.15 -0.17 7.47
C PHE A 26 -4.55 0.25 6.12
N VAL A 27 -5.38 0.78 5.23
CA VAL A 27 -4.92 1.32 3.93
C VAL A 27 -3.90 2.46 4.12
N ARG A 28 -4.14 3.35 5.09
CA ARG A 28 -3.22 4.46 5.43
C ARG A 28 -1.88 3.93 5.94
N MET A 29 -1.89 2.87 6.75
CA MET A 29 -0.66 2.25 7.26
C MET A 29 0.18 1.68 6.11
N LEU A 30 -0.43 0.93 5.19
CA LEU A 30 0.26 0.39 4.01
C LEU A 30 0.83 1.51 3.13
N ARG A 31 0.03 2.54 2.85
CA ARG A 31 0.47 3.71 2.07
C ARG A 31 1.64 4.45 2.70
N SER A 32 1.64 4.57 4.03
CA SER A 32 2.72 5.21 4.78
C SER A 32 4.03 4.44 4.64
N GLU A 33 3.96 3.11 4.69
CA GLU A 33 5.11 2.24 4.52
C GLU A 33 5.65 2.25 3.08
N ILE A 34 4.77 2.22 2.07
CA ILE A 34 5.12 2.37 0.64
C ILE A 34 5.87 3.69 0.42
N LYS A 35 5.35 4.81 0.97
CA LYS A 35 6.00 6.12 0.87
C LYS A 35 7.35 6.13 1.57
N ARG A 36 7.46 5.52 2.76
CA ARG A 36 8.71 5.41 3.52
C ARG A 36 9.79 4.68 2.72
N ARG A 37 9.41 3.64 1.96
CA ARG A 37 10.29 2.85 1.10
C ARG A 37 10.50 3.43 -0.30
N LYS A 38 9.83 4.54 -0.63
CA LYS A 38 9.88 5.20 -1.95
C LYS A 38 9.44 4.29 -3.11
N LEU A 39 8.46 3.41 -2.86
CA LEU A 39 7.90 2.54 -3.89
C LEU A 39 6.90 3.30 -4.75
N SER A 40 6.89 2.99 -6.06
CA SER A 40 5.93 3.57 -6.99
C SER A 40 4.61 2.80 -6.91
N VAL A 41 3.52 3.51 -6.64
CA VAL A 41 2.17 2.95 -6.77
C VAL A 41 1.59 3.45 -8.10
N PRO A 42 1.12 2.57 -9.00
CA PRO A 42 0.60 2.98 -10.30
C PRO A 42 -0.64 3.92 -10.25
N GLU A 43 -1.23 4.16 -9.08
CA GLU A 43 -2.52 4.85 -8.93
C GLU A 43 -2.45 6.38 -8.97
N GLU A 44 -1.27 7.01 -9.06
CA GLU A 44 -1.19 8.48 -9.18
C GLU A 44 -1.58 9.04 -10.57
N ARG A 45 -2.06 8.20 -11.51
CA ARG A 45 -2.48 8.64 -12.86
C ARG A 45 -3.98 8.51 -13.16
N MET A 46 -4.85 8.45 -12.15
CA MET A 46 -6.30 8.46 -12.38
C MET A 46 -6.99 9.58 -11.57
N PHE A 47 -6.69 10.83 -11.94
CA PHE A 47 -7.62 11.96 -11.89
C PHE A 47 -7.39 12.83 -13.13
#